data_AF-A0A673I6T0-F1
#
_entry.id   AF-A0A673I6T0-F1
#
_cell.length_a   1.000
_cell.length_b   1.000
_cell.length_c   1.000
_cell.angle_alpha   90.00
_cell.angle_beta   90.00
_cell.angle_gamma   90.00
#
_symmetry.space_group_name_H-M   'P 1'
#
loop_
_entity.id
_entity.type
_entity.pdbx_description
1 polymer ?
#
loop_
_entity_poly.entity_id
_entity_poly.type
_entity_poly.pdbx_seq_one_letter_code
_entity_poly.pdbx_strand_id
1 'polypeptide(L)'
;MYYGFEKVMGIFCNGTFDVFACWPHSSPGIVSVPCPPYLPWIKEGATGNVYKECTANGTWKPEENSSSLWRNHSECENHSFFKVLSIVGYSLSFSSLCLAVLIMSLLRKLHCTRNYIHMNLFVSFIFRAIAVIIKEVIFQVMYTNLKSFGILWWNKCSW
;
A
#
# COMPACT_ATOMS: atom_id res chain seq x y z
N MET A 1 -46.02 -21.01 -5.89
CA MET A 1 -44.97 -20.06 -6.32
C MET A 1 -43.68 -20.86 -6.48
N TYR A 2 -43.40 -21.29 -7.70
CA TYR A 2 -42.11 -21.88 -8.03
C TYR A 2 -41.14 -20.71 -8.22
N TYR A 3 -40.23 -20.51 -7.26
CA TYR A 3 -39.06 -19.67 -7.50
C TYR A 3 -38.24 -20.39 -8.58
N GLY A 4 -38.30 -19.87 -9.80
CA GLY A 4 -37.61 -20.39 -10.96
C GLY A 4 -36.10 -20.36 -10.74
N PHE A 5 -35.54 -21.53 -10.45
CA PHE A 5 -34.13 -21.81 -10.65
C PHE A 5 -33.98 -22.19 -12.12
N GLU A 6 -33.97 -21.18 -13.01
CA GLU A 6 -33.63 -21.38 -14.41
C GLU A 6 -32.16 -21.82 -14.47
N LYS A 7 -31.94 -23.09 -14.79
CA LYS A 7 -30.62 -23.69 -15.00
C LYS A 7 -30.01 -23.13 -16.28
N VAL A 8 -29.42 -21.93 -16.22
CA VAL A 8 -28.64 -21.37 -17.32
C VAL A 8 -27.30 -22.12 -17.36
N MET A 9 -27.04 -22.85 -18.45
CA MET A 9 -25.68 -23.26 -18.79
C MET A 9 -24.92 -22.03 -19.29
N GLY A 10 -23.93 -21.44 -18.66
CA GLY A 10 -23.47 -21.38 -17.27
C GLY A 10 -22.66 -20.11 -17.31
N ILE A 11 -23.33 -18.96 -17.31
CA ILE A 11 -22.65 -17.68 -17.42
C ILE A 11 -22.10 -17.39 -16.03
N PHE A 12 -20.78 -17.41 -15.88
CA PHE A 12 -20.08 -17.10 -14.63
C PHE A 12 -18.90 -16.19 -14.93
N CYS A 13 -18.58 -15.31 -13.98
CA CYS A 13 -17.33 -14.58 -14.02
C CYS A 13 -16.20 -15.48 -13.51
N ASN A 14 -15.11 -15.54 -14.27
CA ASN A 14 -13.92 -16.30 -13.87
C ASN A 14 -13.26 -15.70 -12.63
N GLY A 15 -12.69 -16.60 -11.82
CA GLY A 15 -11.82 -16.25 -10.71
C GLY A 15 -10.66 -15.41 -11.22
N THR A 16 -10.49 -14.21 -10.67
CA THR A 16 -9.44 -13.27 -11.11
C THR A 16 -8.83 -12.55 -9.92
N PHE A 17 -7.59 -12.11 -10.05
CA PHE A 17 -7.02 -11.13 -9.14
C PHE A 17 -6.58 -9.88 -9.90
N ASP A 18 -6.83 -8.76 -9.26
CA ASP A 18 -6.83 -7.42 -9.85
C ASP A 18 -5.81 -6.51 -9.16
N VAL A 19 -4.72 -7.11 -8.68
CA VAL A 19 -3.64 -6.46 -7.92
C VAL A 19 -4.04 -6.07 -6.49
N PHE A 20 -5.31 -6.21 -6.11
CA PHE A 20 -5.81 -5.85 -4.78
C PHE A 20 -6.39 -7.06 -4.04
N ALA A 21 -7.38 -7.73 -4.62
CA ALA A 21 -8.09 -8.84 -3.97
C ALA A 21 -8.35 -9.98 -4.95
N CYS A 22 -8.56 -11.17 -4.40
CA CYS A 22 -8.90 -12.34 -5.17
C CYS A 22 -10.43 -12.47 -5.26
N TRP A 23 -10.94 -12.51 -6.48
CA TRP A 23 -12.37 -12.59 -6.78
C TRP A 23 -12.79 -14.01 -7.15
N PRO A 24 -13.68 -14.67 -6.39
CA PRO A 24 -14.16 -16.01 -6.69
C PRO A 24 -14.97 -16.10 -7.97
N HIS A 25 -15.01 -17.32 -8.51
CA HIS A 25 -15.99 -17.70 -9.50
C HIS A 25 -17.38 -17.41 -8.96
N SER A 26 -18.14 -16.62 -9.69
CA SER A 26 -19.46 -16.17 -9.24
C SER A 26 -20.43 -16.12 -10.40
N SER A 27 -21.70 -16.36 -10.09
CA SER A 27 -22.81 -16.04 -10.97
C SER A 27 -22.96 -14.51 -11.11
N PRO A 28 -23.61 -14.03 -12.19
CA PRO A 28 -23.94 -12.63 -12.37
C PRO A 28 -24.58 -12.01 -11.12
N GLY A 29 -24.11 -10.82 -10.74
CA GLY A 29 -24.52 -10.13 -9.51
C GLY A 29 -23.36 -9.43 -8.79
N ILE A 30 -23.65 -8.96 -7.57
CA ILE A 30 -22.68 -8.31 -6.70
C ILE A 30 -21.93 -9.35 -5.90
N VAL A 31 -20.60 -9.32 -5.99
CA VAL A 31 -19.67 -10.19 -5.27
C VAL A 31 -18.94 -9.34 -4.23
N SER A 32 -18.85 -9.84 -3.00
CA SER A 32 -18.11 -9.20 -1.92
C SER A 32 -17.00 -10.11 -1.40
N VAL A 33 -15.80 -9.57 -1.19
CA VAL A 33 -14.69 -10.28 -0.54
C VAL A 33 -14.13 -9.42 0.61
N PRO A 34 -13.65 -10.05 1.70
CA PRO A 34 -13.12 -9.30 2.84
C PRO A 34 -11.88 -8.48 2.45
N CYS A 35 -11.63 -7.38 3.18
CA CYS A 35 -10.41 -6.59 2.98
C CYS A 35 -9.17 -7.48 3.10
N PRO A 36 -8.19 -7.36 2.20
CA PRO A 36 -6.98 -8.17 2.27
C PRO A 36 -6.17 -7.89 3.56
N PRO A 37 -5.80 -8.92 4.34
CA PRO A 37 -5.13 -8.74 5.63
C PRO A 37 -3.66 -8.35 5.50
N TYR A 38 -3.09 -8.39 4.28
CA TYR A 38 -1.74 -7.88 4.06
C TYR A 38 -1.67 -6.36 4.20
N LEU A 39 -2.78 -5.64 4.08
CA LEU A 39 -2.80 -4.18 4.19
C LEU A 39 -2.47 -3.74 5.63
N PRO A 40 -1.42 -2.92 5.84
CA PRO A 40 -0.90 -2.63 7.18
C PRO A 40 -1.85 -1.78 8.05
N TRP A 41 -2.90 -1.19 7.47
CA TRP A 41 -3.92 -0.42 8.19
C TRP A 41 -5.18 -1.21 8.53
N ILE A 42 -5.32 -2.42 8.01
CA ILE A 42 -6.43 -3.31 8.32
C ILE A 42 -6.06 -4.10 9.58
N LYS A 43 -6.75 -3.84 10.70
CA LYS A 43 -6.56 -4.62 11.93
C LYS A 43 -7.09 -6.05 11.73
N GLU A 44 -6.48 -7.03 12.39
CA GLU A 44 -7.04 -8.39 12.46
C GLU A 44 -8.48 -8.33 12.98
N GLY A 45 -9.44 -8.81 12.18
CA GLY A 45 -10.88 -8.73 12.49
C GLY A 45 -11.62 -7.50 11.94
N ALA A 46 -11.02 -6.70 11.07
CA ALA A 46 -11.75 -5.65 10.36
C ALA A 46 -12.91 -6.25 9.53
N THR A 47 -14.10 -5.67 9.65
CA THR A 47 -15.35 -6.13 9.02
C THR A 47 -15.60 -5.53 7.64
N GLY A 48 -14.61 -4.85 7.06
CA GLY A 48 -14.74 -4.21 5.76
C GLY A 48 -14.70 -5.24 4.62
N ASN A 49 -15.53 -5.01 3.60
CA ASN A 49 -15.56 -5.82 2.38
C ASN A 49 -15.33 -4.92 1.17
N VAL A 50 -14.65 -5.44 0.16
CA VAL A 50 -14.64 -4.85 -1.19
C VAL A 50 -15.69 -5.52 -2.07
N TYR A 51 -16.27 -4.75 -2.96
CA TYR A 51 -17.36 -5.19 -3.84
C TYR A 51 -16.98 -5.06 -5.31
N LYS A 52 -17.42 -6.03 -6.10
CA LYS A 52 -17.28 -6.04 -7.57
C LYS A 52 -18.55 -6.62 -8.17
N GLU A 53 -18.84 -6.22 -9.40
CA GLU A 53 -20.06 -6.62 -10.09
C GLU A 53 -19.71 -7.53 -11.28
N CYS A 54 -20.32 -8.72 -11.29
CA CYS A 54 -20.32 -9.62 -12.43
C CYS A 54 -21.54 -9.31 -13.30
N THR A 55 -21.32 -8.93 -14.55
CA THR A 55 -22.40 -8.61 -15.50
C THR A 55 -23.15 -9.87 -15.93
N ALA A 56 -24.38 -9.70 -16.43
CA ALA A 56 -25.18 -10.79 -16.99
C ALA A 56 -24.53 -11.50 -18.19
N ASN A 57 -23.49 -10.91 -18.79
CA ASN A 57 -22.72 -11.49 -19.89
C ASN A 57 -21.54 -12.36 -19.41
N GLY A 58 -21.33 -12.51 -18.10
CA GLY A 58 -20.23 -13.31 -17.53
C GLY A 58 -18.89 -12.58 -17.53
N THR A 59 -18.90 -11.26 -17.69
CA THR A 59 -17.70 -10.42 -17.62
C THR A 59 -17.77 -9.49 -16.42
N TRP A 60 -16.61 -9.19 -15.84
CA TRP A 60 -16.50 -8.21 -14.76
C TRP A 60 -16.86 -6.81 -15.28
N LYS A 61 -17.64 -6.05 -14.51
CA LYS A 61 -18.09 -4.71 -14.89
C LYS A 61 -16.90 -3.76 -15.11
N PRO A 62 -16.81 -3.07 -16.26
CA PRO A 62 -15.82 -2.03 -16.49
C PRO A 62 -16.22 -0.73 -15.77
N GLU A 63 -15.22 0.09 -15.47
CA GLU A 63 -15.41 1.42 -14.90
C GLU A 63 -15.87 2.43 -15.96
N GLU A 64 -16.63 3.42 -15.54
CA GLU A 64 -17.17 4.45 -16.43
C GLU A 64 -16.01 5.32 -16.94
N ASN A 65 -15.78 5.33 -18.26
CA ASN A 65 -14.71 6.08 -18.95
C ASN A 65 -13.27 5.54 -18.76
N SER A 66 -13.10 4.30 -18.30
CA SER A 66 -11.78 3.68 -18.18
C SER A 66 -11.78 2.21 -18.61
N SER A 67 -10.60 1.71 -18.98
CA SER A 67 -10.38 0.27 -19.23
C SER A 67 -10.21 -0.54 -17.93
N SER A 68 -10.23 0.12 -16.77
CA SER A 68 -10.21 -0.54 -15.45
C SER A 68 -11.53 -1.24 -15.15
N LEU A 69 -11.48 -2.25 -14.28
CA LEU A 69 -12.66 -2.92 -13.75
C LEU A 69 -13.22 -2.14 -12.57
N TRP A 70 -14.53 -1.93 -12.57
CA TRP A 70 -15.24 -1.26 -11.48
C TRP A 70 -15.11 -2.04 -10.18
N ARG A 71 -14.77 -1.35 -9.10
CA ARG A 71 -14.71 -1.91 -7.74
C ARG A 71 -15.04 -0.86 -6.70
N ASN A 72 -15.86 -1.23 -5.73
CA ASN A 72 -16.06 -0.41 -4.55
C ASN A 72 -15.19 -0.92 -3.39
N HIS A 73 -14.21 -0.11 -2.99
CA HIS A 73 -13.29 -0.41 -1.89
C HIS A 73 -13.37 0.61 -0.75
N SER A 74 -14.45 1.40 -0.68
CA SER A 74 -14.62 2.46 0.33
C SER A 74 -14.43 1.97 1.76
N GLU A 75 -14.88 0.75 2.06
CA GLU A 75 -14.77 0.13 3.39
C GLU A 75 -13.34 -0.30 3.75
N CYS A 76 -12.48 -0.53 2.75
CA CYS A 76 -11.08 -0.92 2.93
C CYS A 76 -10.12 0.25 2.71
N GLU A 77 -10.63 1.40 2.26
CA GLU A 77 -9.84 2.60 2.06
C GLU A 77 -9.38 3.12 3.42
N ASN A 78 -8.07 3.28 3.54
CA ASN A 78 -7.47 3.79 4.75
C ASN A 78 -8.02 5.21 4.99
N HIS A 79 -8.58 5.48 6.18
CA HIS A 79 -9.02 6.82 6.57
C HIS A 79 -7.91 7.80 6.16
N SER A 80 -8.20 8.64 5.17
CA SER A 80 -7.25 9.51 4.45
C SER A 80 -6.26 10.24 5.37
N PHE A 81 -6.70 10.51 6.60
CA PHE A 81 -5.88 10.99 7.72
C PHE A 81 -4.56 10.23 7.95
N PHE A 82 -4.55 8.89 7.96
CA PHE A 82 -3.31 8.12 8.21
C PHE A 82 -2.32 8.22 7.05
N LYS A 83 -2.83 8.30 5.81
CA LYS A 83 -2.01 8.52 4.62
C LYS A 83 -1.38 9.90 4.64
N VAL A 84 -2.18 10.93 4.95
CA VAL A 84 -1.69 12.31 5.10
C VAL A 84 -0.67 12.41 6.23
N LEU A 85 -0.95 11.85 7.41
CA LEU A 85 -0.03 11.86 8.54
C LEU A 85 1.29 11.14 8.23
N SER A 86 1.22 10.03 7.50
CA SER A 86 2.41 9.29 7.07
C SER A 86 3.23 10.13 6.09
N ILE A 87 2.62 10.70 5.05
CA ILE A 87 3.30 11.56 4.06
C ILE A 87 3.96 12.76 4.75
N VAL A 88 3.22 13.45 5.63
CA VAL A 88 3.71 14.58 6.41
C VAL A 88 4.87 14.16 7.32
N GLY A 89 4.78 12.99 7.95
CA GLY A 89 5.85 12.42 8.77
C GLY A 89 7.13 12.14 7.98
N TYR A 90 7.02 11.61 6.76
CA TYR A 90 8.17 11.41 5.87
C TYR A 90 8.79 12.73 5.43
N SER A 91 7.97 13.70 4.99
CA SER A 91 8.46 15.02 4.57
C SER A 91 9.16 15.75 5.72
N LEU A 92 8.58 15.76 6.92
CA LEU A 92 9.18 16.38 8.11
C LEU A 92 10.51 15.73 8.49
N SER A 93 10.57 14.39 8.45
CA SER A 93 11.80 13.64 8.74
C SER A 93 12.90 13.96 7.72
N PHE A 94 12.56 13.99 6.43
CA PHE A 94 13.46 14.33 5.34
C PHE A 94 13.97 15.77 5.44
N SER A 95 13.08 16.75 5.65
CA SER A 95 13.43 18.16 5.78
C SER A 95 14.32 18.43 6.99
N SER A 96 14.03 17.82 8.14
CA SER A 96 14.88 17.92 9.33
C SER A 96 16.29 17.40 9.07
N LEU A 97 16.41 16.32 8.29
CA LEU A 97 17.70 15.76 7.91
C LEU A 97 18.49 16.68 6.98
N CYS A 98 17.86 17.20 5.94
CA CYS A 98 18.48 18.10 4.99
C CYS A 98 18.98 19.38 5.68
N LEU A 99 18.18 19.97 6.56
CA LEU A 99 18.57 21.15 7.33
C LEU A 99 19.75 20.87 8.27
N ALA A 100 19.73 19.72 8.96
CA ALA A 100 20.83 19.32 9.82
C ALA A 100 22.15 19.14 9.04
N VAL A 101 22.10 18.50 7.86
CA VAL A 101 23.28 18.32 6.99
C VAL A 101 23.79 19.64 6.43
N LEU A 102 22.89 20.54 6.02
CA LEU A 102 23.23 21.87 5.50
C LEU A 102 23.93 22.74 6.55
N ILE A 103 23.35 22.87 7.74
CA ILE A 103 23.92 23.66 8.84
C ILE A 103 25.33 23.16 9.19
N MET A 104 25.50 21.83 9.21
CA MET A 104 26.78 21.20 9.52
C MET A 104 27.84 21.34 8.43
N SER A 105 27.43 21.38 7.16
CA SER A 105 28.35 21.54 6.02
C SER A 105 28.79 22.99 5.83
N LEU A 106 27.95 23.96 6.21
CA LEU A 106 28.21 25.40 6.07
C LEU A 106 29.19 25.94 7.12
N LEU A 107 29.31 25.30 8.29
CA LEU A 107 30.27 25.67 9.35
C LEU A 107 31.70 25.16 9.07
N ARG A 108 32.13 25.23 7.81
CA ARG A 108 33.46 24.82 7.31
C ARG A 108 34.62 25.75 7.72
N LYS A 109 34.33 26.86 8.41
CA LYS A 109 35.24 28.00 8.64
C LYS A 109 36.20 27.86 9.83
N LEU A 110 36.16 26.78 10.62
CA LEU A 110 36.93 26.68 11.88
C LEU A 110 37.95 25.52 11.92
N HIS A 111 38.61 25.24 10.79
CA HIS A 111 39.43 24.04 10.59
C HIS A 111 40.90 24.17 11.08
N CYS A 112 41.13 24.41 12.38
CA CYS A 112 42.43 24.29 13.08
C CYS A 112 42.25 23.53 14.40
N THR A 113 43.28 22.87 14.97
CA THR A 113 43.34 21.97 16.18
C THR A 113 42.20 21.96 17.22
N ARG A 114 41.50 23.07 17.46
CA ARG A 114 40.16 23.13 18.11
C ARG A 114 39.05 22.37 17.35
N ASN A 115 39.34 21.97 16.11
CA ASN A 115 38.47 21.34 15.12
C ASN A 115 38.34 19.82 15.28
N TYR A 116 39.08 19.18 16.20
CA TYR A 116 38.94 17.74 16.44
C TYR A 116 37.57 17.37 17.06
N ILE A 117 37.05 18.25 17.94
CA ILE A 117 35.69 18.14 18.48
C ILE A 117 34.65 18.35 17.37
N HIS A 118 34.91 19.29 16.45
CA HIS A 118 34.05 19.51 15.27
C HIS A 118 34.11 18.36 14.27
N MET A 119 35.25 17.66 14.14
CA MET A 119 35.35 16.42 13.36
C MET A 119 34.58 15.28 14.00
N ASN A 120 34.64 15.10 15.32
CA ASN A 120 33.84 14.09 16.01
C ASN A 120 32.33 14.38 15.93
N LEU A 121 31.96 15.66 16.00
CA LEU A 121 30.61 16.13 15.73
C LEU A 121 30.22 15.81 14.27
N PHE A 122 31.06 16.14 13.30
CA PHE A 122 30.84 15.88 11.88
C PHE A 122 30.66 14.37 11.57
N VAL A 123 31.48 13.52 12.18
CA VAL A 123 31.32 12.06 12.11
C VAL A 123 29.98 11.62 12.69
N SER A 124 29.57 12.18 13.84
CA SER A 124 28.25 11.90 14.43
C SER A 124 27.11 12.32 13.51
N PHE A 125 27.27 13.41 12.75
CA PHE A 125 26.29 13.85 11.75
C PHE A 125 26.27 12.99 10.48
N ILE A 126 27.42 12.49 10.04
CA ILE A 126 27.50 11.49 8.96
C ILE A 126 26.77 10.21 9.41
N PHE A 127 27.03 9.71 10.61
CA PHE A 127 26.32 8.54 11.16
C PHE A 127 24.81 8.79 11.27
N ARG A 128 24.38 9.99 11.66
CA ARG A 128 22.97 10.36 11.69
C ARG A 128 22.33 10.38 10.30
N ALA A 129 23.05 10.85 9.28
CA ALA A 129 22.59 10.80 7.89
C ALA A 129 22.46 9.35 7.40
N ILE A 130 23.46 8.51 7.70
CA ILE A 130 23.43 7.07 7.40
C ILE A 130 22.25 6.39 8.10
N ALA A 131 22.01 6.67 9.39
CA ALA A 131 20.91 6.08 10.14
C ALA A 131 19.53 6.40 9.54
N VAL A 132 19.34 7.62 9.01
CA VAL A 132 18.08 7.98 8.35
C VAL A 132 17.97 7.40 6.96
N ILE A 133 19.06 7.32 6.19
CA ILE A 133 19.06 6.55 4.93
C ILE A 133 18.69 5.09 5.20
N ILE A 134 19.24 4.47 6.25
CA ILE A 134 18.87 3.13 6.67
C ILE A 134 17.40 3.05 7.03
N LYS A 135 16.84 4.00 7.79
CA LYS A 135 15.42 4.02 8.14
C LYS A 135 14.52 4.13 6.90
N GLU A 136 14.87 4.99 5.95
CA GLU A 136 14.16 5.14 4.68
C GLU A 136 14.25 3.86 3.83
N VAL A 137 15.42 3.22 3.76
CA VAL A 137 15.60 1.93 3.09
C VAL A 137 14.79 0.83 3.76
N ILE A 138 14.78 0.75 5.09
CA ILE A 138 13.94 -0.21 5.84
C ILE A 138 12.47 0.03 5.54
N PHE A 139 12.03 1.29 5.50
CA PHE A 139 10.64 1.62 5.18
C PHE A 139 10.27 1.22 3.75
N GLN A 140 11.14 1.50 2.78
CA GLN A 140 10.97 1.08 1.39
C GLN A 140 10.97 -0.45 1.26
N VAL A 141 11.86 -1.15 1.96
CA VAL A 141 11.92 -2.62 1.99
C VAL A 141 10.66 -3.19 2.62
N MET A 142 10.13 -2.59 3.68
CA MET A 142 8.86 -3.01 4.27
C MET A 142 7.69 -2.83 3.29
N TYR A 143 7.68 -1.73 2.52
CA TYR A 143 6.67 -1.49 1.48
C TYR A 143 6.82 -2.44 0.27
N THR A 144 8.04 -2.78 -0.14
CA THR A 144 8.24 -3.78 -1.20
C THR A 144 7.92 -5.18 -0.70
N ASN A 145 8.17 -5.50 0.57
CA ASN A 145 7.69 -6.74 1.19
C ASN A 145 6.16 -6.79 1.21
N LEU A 146 5.47 -5.69 1.50
CA LEU A 146 4.01 -5.59 1.38
C LEU A 146 3.52 -5.91 -0.05
N LYS A 147 4.20 -5.37 -1.07
CA LYS A 147 3.91 -5.71 -2.48
C LYS A 147 4.20 -7.19 -2.78
N SER A 148 5.28 -7.74 -2.23
CA SER A 148 5.62 -9.16 -2.32
C SER A 148 4.57 -10.03 -1.64
N PHE A 149 4.01 -9.62 -0.49
CA PHE A 149 2.90 -10.29 0.16
C PHE A 149 1.64 -10.31 -0.71
N GLY A 150 1.37 -9.25 -1.49
CA GLY A 150 0.29 -9.25 -2.49
C GLY A 150 0.50 -10.32 -3.59
N ILE A 151 1.75 -10.51 -4.04
CA ILE A 151 2.12 -11.54 -5.02
C ILE A 151 2.08 -12.95 -4.39
N LEU A 152 2.48 -13.09 -3.12
CA LEU A 152 2.34 -14.34 -2.37
C LEU A 152 0.86 -14.69 -2.16
N TRP A 153 0.01 -13.67 -1.95
CA TRP A 153 -1.43 -13.82 -1.84
C TRP A 153 -2.07 -14.32 -3.14
N TRP A 154 -1.59 -13.89 -4.32
CA TRP A 154 -2.00 -14.48 -5.60
C TRP A 154 -1.86 -16.01 -5.58
N ASN A 155 -0.73 -16.54 -5.10
CA ASN A 155 -0.50 -18.00 -5.04
C ASN A 155 -1.40 -18.72 -4.02
N LYS A 156 -2.06 -17.99 -3.11
CA LYS A 156 -3.06 -18.53 -2.18
C LYS A 156 -4.48 -18.50 -2.74
N CYS A 157 -4.71 -17.87 -3.87
CA CYS A 157 -6.02 -17.81 -4.50
C CYS A 157 -6.25 -19.09 -5.27
N SER A 158 -6.65 -20.12 -4.53
CA SER A 158 -7.09 -21.40 -5.07
C SER A 158 -8.48 -21.19 -5.65
N TRP A 159 -8.59 -21.25 -6.98
CA TRP A 159 -9.86 -21.33 -7.69
C TRP A 159 -10.24 -22.80 -7.89
#